data_AF-A0A553AKC6-F1
#
_entry.id   AF-A0A553AKC6-F1
#
_cell.length_a   1.000
_cell.length_b   1.000
_cell.length_c   1.000
_cell.angle_alpha   90.00
_cell.angle_beta   90.00
_cell.angle_gamma   90.00
#
_symmetry.space_group_name_H-M   'P 1'
#
loop_
_entity.id
_entity.type
_entity.pdbx_description
1 polymer ?
#
loop_
_entity_poly.entity_id
_entity_poly.type
_entity_poly.pdbx_seq_one_letter_code
_entity_poly.pdbx_strand_id
1 'polypeptide(L)'
;MFKSLKKIQEYTKLGHSMNSVSQMLTMLLEKHKGGSAPMDLKEEIYIISYVARKGILDRMDEYEWNLEGPIHVPVINSKNITLFHAYSNTISLIKSLSIELGFPSEVESILNKETCYYEFESLFPVETIKQLDKLILIN
;
A
#
# COMPACT_ATOMS: atom_id res chain seq x y z
N MET A 1 -4.24 -0.91 29.50
CA MET A 1 -5.57 -0.82 28.86
C MET A 1 -5.57 0.08 27.61
N PHE A 2 -5.03 1.31 27.67
CA PHE A 2 -5.00 2.21 26.48
C PHE A 2 -4.08 1.76 25.34
N LYS A 3 -2.89 1.19 25.65
CA LYS A 3 -1.95 0.68 24.62
C LYS A 3 -2.54 -0.47 23.78
N SER A 4 -3.34 -1.36 24.37
CA SER A 4 -3.97 -2.47 23.66
C SER A 4 -5.10 -1.99 22.75
N LEU A 5 -5.87 -0.98 23.16
CA LEU A 5 -6.90 -0.37 22.32
C LEU A 5 -6.30 0.33 21.09
N LYS A 6 -5.22 1.10 21.27
CA LYS A 6 -4.49 1.72 20.15
C LYS A 6 -3.96 0.67 19.19
N LYS A 7 -3.35 -0.41 19.70
CA LYS A 7 -2.81 -1.50 18.86
C LYS A 7 -3.92 -2.20 18.05
N ILE A 8 -5.10 -2.44 18.64
CA ILE A 8 -6.24 -3.00 17.90
C ILE A 8 -6.70 -2.05 16.79
N GLN A 9 -6.82 -0.75 17.07
CA GLN A 9 -7.21 0.25 16.08
C GLN A 9 -6.24 0.29 14.90
N GLU A 10 -4.93 0.36 15.16
CA GLU A 10 -3.94 0.39 14.09
C GLU A 10 -3.91 -0.91 13.27
N TYR A 11 -4.23 -2.05 13.88
CA TYR A 11 -4.36 -3.32 13.15
C TYR A 11 -5.59 -3.36 12.24
N THR A 12 -6.71 -2.77 12.66
CA THR A 12 -7.89 -2.59 11.80
C THR A 12 -7.55 -1.68 10.62
N LYS A 13 -6.86 -0.57 10.86
CA LYS A 13 -6.44 0.36 9.81
C LYS A 13 -5.46 -0.24 8.81
N LEU A 14 -4.58 -1.11 9.28
CA LEU A 14 -3.71 -1.90 8.42
C LEU A 14 -4.52 -2.75 7.42
N GLY A 15 -5.57 -3.43 7.91
CA GLY A 15 -6.48 -4.22 7.06
C GLY A 15 -7.22 -3.37 6.03
N HIS A 16 -7.68 -2.18 6.41
CA HIS A 16 -8.30 -1.22 5.48
C HIS A 16 -7.31 -0.71 4.43
N SER A 17 -6.09 -0.35 4.83
CA SER A 17 -5.04 0.08 3.91
C SER A 17 -4.70 -1.01 2.90
N MET A 18 -4.57 -2.26 3.35
CA MET A 18 -4.37 -3.41 2.48
C MET A 18 -5.54 -3.64 1.51
N ASN A 19 -6.78 -3.40 1.97
CA ASN A 19 -7.96 -3.51 1.12
C ASN A 19 -7.94 -2.48 -0.01
N SER A 20 -7.70 -1.21 0.33
CA SER A 20 -7.64 -0.11 -0.65
C SER A 20 -6.52 -0.32 -1.66
N VAL A 21 -5.32 -0.70 -1.20
CA VAL A 21 -4.19 -1.02 -2.09
C VAL A 21 -4.52 -2.19 -3.01
N SER A 22 -5.12 -3.26 -2.48
CA SER A 22 -5.52 -4.43 -3.29
C SER A 22 -6.56 -4.08 -4.37
N GLN A 23 -7.51 -3.19 -4.07
CA GLN A 23 -8.46 -2.67 -5.06
C GLN A 23 -7.76 -1.87 -6.16
N MET A 24 -6.85 -0.96 -5.78
CA MET A 24 -6.10 -0.16 -6.75
C MET A 24 -5.22 -1.03 -7.65
N LEU A 25 -4.58 -2.06 -7.09
CA LEU A 25 -3.79 -3.04 -7.85
C LEU A 25 -4.66 -3.83 -8.82
N THR A 26 -5.84 -4.26 -8.41
CA THR A 26 -6.79 -4.96 -9.29
C THR A 26 -7.13 -4.09 -10.51
N MET A 27 -7.49 -2.82 -10.28
CA MET A 27 -7.79 -1.88 -11.37
C MET A 27 -6.58 -1.63 -12.28
N LEU A 28 -5.38 -1.50 -11.71
CA LEU A 28 -4.15 -1.30 -12.49
C LEU A 28 -3.83 -2.52 -13.35
N LEU A 29 -3.98 -3.73 -12.80
CA LEU A 29 -3.80 -4.99 -13.52
C LEU A 29 -4.81 -5.15 -14.66
N GLU A 30 -6.07 -4.75 -14.46
CA GLU A 30 -7.09 -4.74 -15.51
C GLU A 30 -6.69 -3.80 -16.66
N LYS A 31 -6.23 -2.59 -16.35
CA LYS A 31 -5.72 -1.64 -17.38
C LYS A 31 -4.52 -2.22 -18.13
N HIS A 32 -3.58 -2.84 -17.42
CA HIS A 32 -2.39 -3.45 -18.02
C HIS A 32 -2.77 -4.61 -18.96
N LYS A 33 -3.63 -5.52 -18.49
CA LYS A 33 -4.16 -6.63 -19.31
C LYS A 33 -5.00 -6.14 -20.48
N GLY A 34 -5.64 -4.98 -20.36
CA GLY A 34 -6.36 -4.30 -21.42
C GLY A 34 -5.48 -3.69 -22.52
N GLY A 35 -4.15 -3.79 -22.39
CA GLY A 35 -3.19 -3.34 -23.41
C GLY A 35 -2.68 -1.91 -23.22
N SER A 36 -2.90 -1.30 -22.05
CA SER A 36 -2.34 0.02 -21.74
C SER A 36 -0.80 -0.06 -21.72
N ALA A 37 -0.13 0.92 -22.34
CA ALA A 37 1.32 0.94 -22.36
C ALA A 37 1.87 1.17 -20.94
N PRO A 38 3.01 0.58 -20.57
CA PRO A 38 3.55 0.73 -19.22
C PRO A 38 3.76 2.19 -18.79
N MET A 39 4.17 3.05 -19.72
CA MET A 39 4.37 4.48 -19.44
C MET A 39 3.08 5.19 -19.00
N ASP A 40 1.93 4.78 -19.54
CA ASP A 40 0.62 5.33 -19.18
C ASP A 40 0.16 4.89 -17.78
N LEU A 41 0.81 3.87 -17.21
CA LEU A 41 0.50 3.29 -15.90
C LEU A 41 1.51 3.67 -14.82
N LYS A 42 2.55 4.44 -15.20
CA LYS A 42 3.66 4.83 -14.33
C LYS A 42 3.18 5.60 -13.10
N GLU A 43 2.32 6.58 -13.31
CA GLU A 43 1.84 7.43 -12.23
C GLU A 43 0.97 6.62 -11.25
N GLU A 44 0.08 5.76 -11.76
CA GLU A 44 -0.74 4.92 -10.90
C GLU A 44 0.08 3.96 -10.05
N ILE A 45 1.10 3.28 -10.60
CA ILE A 45 1.92 2.39 -9.78
C ILE A 45 2.72 3.16 -8.73
N TYR A 46 3.14 4.40 -9.00
CA TYR A 46 3.79 5.26 -8.00
C TYR A 46 2.83 5.71 -6.90
N ILE A 47 1.62 6.14 -7.25
CA ILE A 47 0.57 6.49 -6.28
C ILE A 47 0.27 5.29 -5.38
N ILE A 48 0.07 4.11 -5.96
CA ILE A 48 -0.21 2.88 -5.21
C ILE A 48 0.95 2.57 -4.26
N SER A 49 2.18 2.68 -4.73
CA SER A 49 3.38 2.44 -3.92
C SER A 49 3.49 3.43 -2.76
N TYR A 50 3.21 4.71 -3.00
CA TYR A 50 3.22 5.76 -1.98
C TYR A 50 2.14 5.52 -0.92
N VAL A 51 0.91 5.20 -1.34
CA VAL A 51 -0.18 4.85 -0.42
C VAL A 51 0.15 3.59 0.39
N ALA A 52 0.75 2.57 -0.24
CA ALA A 52 1.17 1.36 0.45
C ALA A 52 2.28 1.62 1.47
N ARG A 53 3.24 2.51 1.15
CA ARG A 53 4.29 2.91 2.10
C ARG A 53 3.70 3.54 3.36
N LYS A 54 2.84 4.56 3.19
CA LYS A 54 2.20 5.29 4.30
C LYS A 54 1.19 4.44 5.07
N GLY A 55 0.39 3.66 4.34
CA GLY A 55 -0.75 2.94 4.91
C GLY A 55 -0.37 1.61 5.55
N ILE A 56 0.54 0.88 4.90
CA ILE A 56 0.89 -0.50 5.26
C ILE A 56 2.26 -0.53 5.91
N LEU A 57 3.32 -0.19 5.17
CA LEU A 57 4.69 -0.43 5.63
C LEU A 57 5.06 0.42 6.86
N ASP A 58 4.62 1.67 6.94
CA ASP A 58 4.84 2.51 8.13
C ASP A 58 4.24 1.88 9.40
N ARG A 59 3.05 1.30 9.29
CA ARG A 59 2.42 0.58 10.40
C ARG A 59 3.07 -0.76 10.68
N MET A 60 3.59 -1.43 9.66
CA MET A 60 4.34 -2.68 9.82
C MET A 60 5.62 -2.46 10.62
N ASP A 61 6.34 -1.39 10.31
CA ASP A 61 7.59 -1.01 10.97
C ASP A 61 7.35 -0.54 12.42
N GLU A 62 6.22 0.13 12.70
CA GLU A 62 5.95 0.66 14.05
C GLU A 62 5.52 -0.40 15.08
N TYR A 63 4.80 -1.46 14.68
CA TYR A 63 4.02 -2.28 15.63
C TYR A 63 4.42 -3.76 15.78
N GLU A 64 5.51 -4.21 15.15
CA GLU A 64 6.03 -5.58 15.20
C GLU A 64 4.90 -6.63 15.15
N TRP A 65 4.12 -6.60 14.07
CA TRP A 65 2.94 -7.46 13.95
C TRP A 65 3.32 -8.93 13.80
N ASN A 66 2.47 -9.81 14.34
CA ASN A 66 2.56 -11.23 14.04
C ASN A 66 2.02 -11.50 12.63
N LEU A 67 2.91 -11.87 11.70
CA LEU A 67 2.58 -12.16 10.31
C LEU A 67 1.63 -13.36 10.13
N GLU A 68 1.64 -14.30 11.06
CA GLU A 68 0.72 -15.45 11.07
C GLU A 68 -0.63 -15.12 11.71
N GLY A 69 -0.77 -13.92 12.28
CA GLY A 69 -2.02 -13.44 12.86
C GLY A 69 -3.10 -13.24 11.80
N PRO A 70 -4.38 -13.49 12.13
CA PRO A 70 -5.46 -13.24 11.19
C PRO A 70 -5.63 -11.75 10.95
N ILE A 71 -5.96 -11.35 9.74
CA ILE A 71 -6.34 -9.98 9.38
C ILE A 71 -7.59 -10.00 8.49
N HIS A 72 -8.41 -8.97 8.60
CA HIS A 72 -9.59 -8.81 7.75
C HIS A 72 -9.29 -7.84 6.61
N VAL A 73 -9.30 -8.35 5.38
CA VAL A 73 -9.16 -7.57 4.15
C VAL A 73 -10.25 -8.01 3.17
N PRO A 74 -11.36 -7.24 3.01
CA PRO A 74 -12.54 -7.67 2.25
C PRO A 74 -12.25 -8.17 0.83
N VAL A 75 -11.42 -7.46 0.07
CA VAL A 75 -11.16 -7.75 -1.36
C VAL A 75 -10.29 -8.98 -1.60
N ILE A 76 -9.40 -9.31 -0.65
CA ILE A 76 -8.52 -10.49 -0.76
C ILE A 76 -9.30 -11.79 -0.47
N ASN A 77 -10.56 -11.67 -0.05
CA ASN A 77 -11.58 -12.72 -0.03
C ASN A 77 -11.15 -14.03 0.65
N SER A 78 -11.00 -14.00 1.98
CA SER A 78 -11.33 -15.15 2.83
C SER A 78 -11.60 -14.67 4.26
N LYS A 79 -12.55 -15.29 4.95
CA LYS A 79 -12.60 -15.17 6.41
C LYS A 79 -11.30 -15.79 6.94
N ASN A 80 -10.49 -15.01 7.64
CA ASN A 80 -9.23 -15.41 8.29
C ASN A 80 -8.04 -15.64 7.33
N ILE A 81 -7.69 -14.66 6.48
CA ILE A 81 -6.33 -14.64 5.90
C ILE A 81 -5.30 -14.23 6.95
N THR A 82 -4.07 -14.70 6.81
CA THR A 82 -2.96 -14.22 7.63
C THR A 82 -2.49 -12.84 7.15
N LEU A 83 -1.86 -12.08 8.03
CA LEU A 83 -1.22 -10.82 7.67
C LEU A 83 -0.15 -11.02 6.58
N PHE A 84 0.59 -12.13 6.62
CA PHE A 84 1.54 -12.49 5.56
C PHE A 84 0.86 -12.64 4.19
N HIS A 85 -0.29 -13.31 4.15
CA HIS A 85 -1.05 -13.49 2.92
C HIS A 85 -1.56 -12.14 2.38
N ALA A 86 -2.06 -11.27 3.27
CA ALA A 86 -2.49 -9.93 2.89
C ALA A 86 -1.32 -9.06 2.39
N TYR A 87 -0.16 -9.13 3.05
CA TYR A 87 1.07 -8.47 2.62
C TYR A 87 1.51 -8.94 1.23
N SER A 88 1.44 -10.25 0.97
CA SER A 88 1.81 -10.83 -0.33
C SER A 88 0.90 -10.34 -1.46
N ASN A 89 -0.41 -10.22 -1.21
CA ASN A 89 -1.40 -9.68 -2.16
C ASN A 89 -1.38 -8.15 -2.28
N THR A 90 -0.48 -7.47 -1.58
CA THR A 90 -0.34 -6.01 -1.62
C THR A 90 1.09 -5.62 -1.95
N ILE A 91 2.00 -5.65 -0.99
CA ILE A 91 3.39 -5.20 -1.17
C ILE A 91 4.15 -6.07 -2.16
N SER A 92 4.09 -7.39 -2.02
CA SER A 92 4.79 -8.27 -2.98
C SER A 92 4.21 -8.13 -4.38
N LEU A 93 2.89 -7.96 -4.50
CA LEU A 93 2.23 -7.73 -5.78
C LEU A 93 2.63 -6.39 -6.42
N ILE A 94 2.78 -5.30 -5.64
CA ILE A 94 3.32 -4.02 -6.12
C ILE A 94 4.71 -4.23 -6.71
N LYS A 95 5.60 -4.92 -5.98
CA LYS A 95 6.97 -5.18 -6.44
C LYS A 95 6.97 -6.00 -7.73
N SER A 96 6.21 -7.09 -7.81
CA SER A 96 6.10 -7.89 -9.02
C SER A 96 5.57 -7.08 -10.21
N LEU A 97 4.48 -6.33 -10.02
CA LEU A 97 3.91 -5.52 -11.09
C LEU A 97 4.84 -4.40 -11.54
N SER A 98 5.62 -3.81 -10.63
CA SER A 98 6.61 -2.80 -10.99
C SER A 98 7.72 -3.34 -11.91
N ILE A 99 8.10 -4.61 -11.73
CA ILE A 99 9.06 -5.28 -12.62
C ILE A 99 8.44 -5.46 -14.01
N GLU A 100 7.19 -5.92 -14.07
CA GLU A 100 6.45 -6.10 -15.33
C GLU A 100 6.27 -4.78 -16.09
N LEU A 101 6.01 -3.67 -15.38
CA LEU A 101 5.86 -2.34 -15.94
C LEU A 101 7.19 -1.63 -16.25
N GLY A 102 8.33 -2.18 -15.81
CA GLY A 102 9.65 -1.59 -16.05
C GLY A 102 10.02 -0.42 -15.14
N PHE A 103 9.41 -0.29 -13.96
CA PHE A 103 9.73 0.73 -12.94
C PHE A 103 10.12 0.15 -11.56
N PRO A 104 10.88 -0.95 -11.46
CA PRO A 104 11.13 -1.61 -10.17
C PRO A 104 11.97 -0.76 -9.22
N SER A 105 12.94 0.00 -9.73
CA SER A 105 13.84 0.85 -8.95
C SER A 105 13.10 1.97 -8.23
N GLU A 106 12.26 2.69 -8.95
CA GLU A 106 11.52 3.84 -8.43
C GLU A 106 10.44 3.39 -7.45
N VAL A 107 9.77 2.28 -7.74
CA VAL A 107 8.79 1.69 -6.81
C VAL A 107 9.47 1.22 -5.53
N GLU A 108 10.62 0.55 -5.61
CA GLU A 108 11.39 0.14 -4.43
C GLU A 108 11.85 1.36 -3.62
N SER A 109 12.35 2.40 -4.29
CA SER A 109 12.74 3.66 -3.66
C SER A 109 11.57 4.34 -2.94
N ILE A 110 10.35 4.30 -3.50
CA ILE A 110 9.13 4.80 -2.84
C ILE A 110 8.79 3.95 -1.60
N LEU A 111 8.80 2.61 -1.73
CA LEU A 111 8.47 1.68 -0.65
C LEU A 111 9.50 1.71 0.50
N ASN A 112 10.72 2.17 0.25
CA ASN A 112 11.78 2.29 1.27
C ASN A 112 11.96 3.71 1.83
N LYS A 113 11.09 4.67 1.46
CA LYS A 113 11.22 6.10 1.83
C LYS A 113 12.57 6.71 1.45
N GLU A 114 13.04 6.39 0.24
CA GLU A 114 14.27 6.92 -0.33
C GLU A 114 13.98 8.12 -1.26
N THR A 115 14.90 8.47 -2.14
CA THR A 115 14.83 9.67 -3.00
C THR A 115 13.50 9.81 -3.74
N CYS A 116 13.04 8.76 -4.44
CA CYS A 116 11.81 8.84 -5.23
C CYS A 116 10.55 9.04 -4.36
N TYR A 117 10.57 8.60 -3.10
CA TYR A 117 9.47 8.88 -2.16
C TYR A 117 9.32 10.39 -1.94
N TYR A 118 10.42 11.07 -1.61
CA TYR A 118 10.39 12.51 -1.30
C TYR A 118 10.18 13.35 -2.54
N GLU A 119 10.76 12.95 -3.68
CA GLU A 119 10.50 13.59 -4.97
C GLU A 119 9.01 13.52 -5.32
N PHE A 120 8.40 12.33 -5.21
CA PHE A 120 6.99 12.14 -5.48
C PHE A 120 6.11 12.94 -4.50
N GLU A 121 6.41 12.90 -3.20
CA GLU A 121 5.67 13.68 -2.18
C GLU A 121 5.73 15.18 -2.45
N SER A 122 6.86 15.69 -2.97
CA SER A 122 7.05 17.12 -3.29
C SER A 122 6.25 17.63 -4.48
N LEU A 123 5.72 16.72 -5.32
CA LEU A 123 4.86 17.10 -6.46
C LEU A 123 3.49 17.63 -6.01
N PHE A 124 3.09 17.34 -4.78
CA PHE A 124 1.81 17.73 -4.24
C PHE A 124 1.93 18.94 -3.30
N PRO A 125 0.95 19.87 -3.31
CA PRO A 125 0.85 20.88 -2.28
C PRO A 125 0.79 20.25 -0.88
N VAL A 126 1.38 20.92 0.11
CA VAL A 126 1.43 20.44 1.51
C VAL A 126 0.02 20.13 2.05
N GLU A 127 -0.97 20.94 1.67
CA GLU A 127 -2.37 20.73 2.03
C GLU A 127 -2.93 19.43 1.46
N THR A 128 -2.55 19.06 0.24
CA THR A 128 -2.95 17.79 -0.40
C THR A 128 -2.33 16.60 0.32
N ILE A 129 -1.04 16.68 0.68
CA ILE A 129 -0.37 15.63 1.48
C ILE A 129 -1.05 15.47 2.84
N LYS A 130 -1.38 16.57 3.53
CA LYS A 130 -2.12 16.51 4.80
C LYS A 130 -3.50 15.88 4.67
N GLN A 131 -4.19 16.10 3.55
CA GLN A 131 -5.48 15.47 3.28
C GLN A 131 -5.33 13.97 2.97
N LEU A 132 -4.33 13.60 2.18
CA LEU A 132 -3.98 12.21 1.90
C LEU A 132 -3.60 11.46 3.19
N ASP A 133 -2.74 12.04 4.01
CA ASP A 133 -2.37 11.50 5.31
C ASP A 133 -3.62 11.29 6.18
N LYS A 134 -4.56 12.23 6.21
CA LYS A 134 -5.84 12.01 6.92
C LYS A 134 -6.61 10.83 6.34
N LEU A 135 -6.73 10.69 5.02
CA LEU A 135 -7.46 9.59 4.40
C LEU A 135 -6.80 8.22 4.63
N ILE A 136 -5.47 8.17 4.68
CA ILE A 136 -4.67 6.95 4.87
C ILE A 136 -4.50 6.59 6.37
N LEU A 137 -4.56 7.59 7.25
CA LEU A 137 -4.35 7.44 8.70
C LEU A 137 -5.65 7.31 9.52
N ILE A 138 -6.78 7.79 8.98
CA ILE A 138 -8.11 7.66 9.60
C ILE A 138 -8.74 6.30 9.26
N ASN A 139 -8.60 5.85 8.01
CA ASN A 139 -8.98 4.51 7.58
C ASN A 139 -7.94 3.49 8.00
#